data_AF-S4RA14-F1
#
_entry.id   AF-S4RA14-F1
#
_cell.length_a   1.000
_cell.length_b   1.000
_cell.length_c   1.000
_cell.angle_alpha   90.00
_cell.angle_beta   90.00
_cell.angle_gamma   90.00
#
_symmetry.space_group_name_H-M   'P 1'
#
loop_
_entity.id
_entity.type
_entity.pdbx_description
1 polymer ?
#
loop_
_entity_poly.entity_id
_entity_poly.type
_entity_poly.pdbx_seq_one_letter_code
_entity_poly.pdbx_strand_id
1 'polypeptide(L)'
;VTGWWNVRERHRILYLFFEDMKEDPMREVSRIAQFLERPLSEQQLREVVKLSTFSVMRDNPMTNYSTVPTDFLDHSVSPFMRKGEVGDWRNHFSAAQLEAFEQHYKEKMSTTDLRLRDSL
;
A
#
# COMPACT_ATOMS: atom_id res chain seq x y z
N VAL A 1 -12.35 -6.85 0.63
CA VAL A 1 -11.48 -6.66 -0.56
C VAL A 1 -12.20 -7.07 -1.85
N THR A 2 -12.71 -8.29 -1.97
CA THR A 2 -13.40 -8.78 -3.18
C THR A 2 -14.63 -7.97 -3.60
N GLY A 3 -15.38 -7.37 -2.65
CA GLY A 3 -16.56 -6.56 -2.95
C GLY A 3 -16.28 -5.39 -3.91
N TRP A 4 -15.24 -4.61 -3.64
CA TRP A 4 -14.82 -3.55 -4.57
C TRP A 4 -14.31 -4.14 -5.90
N TRP A 5 -13.59 -5.27 -5.84
CA TRP A 5 -12.97 -5.88 -7.04
C TRP A 5 -14.03 -6.35 -8.02
N ASN A 6 -15.16 -6.85 -7.52
CA ASN A 6 -16.28 -7.33 -8.31
C ASN A 6 -17.07 -6.21 -9.01
N VAL A 7 -16.95 -4.97 -8.54
CA VAL A 7 -17.64 -3.82 -9.14
C VAL A 7 -16.72 -2.92 -9.97
N ARG A 8 -15.45 -3.33 -10.16
CA ARG A 8 -14.43 -2.55 -10.87
C ARG A 8 -14.78 -2.23 -12.33
N GLU A 9 -15.57 -3.09 -12.97
CA GLU A 9 -16.00 -2.88 -14.35
C GLU A 9 -17.23 -1.97 -14.46
N ARG A 10 -17.96 -1.78 -13.35
CA ARG A 10 -19.20 -0.99 -13.30
C ARG A 10 -18.96 0.45 -12.83
N HIS A 11 -17.84 0.69 -12.16
CA HIS A 11 -17.47 2.00 -11.64
C HIS A 11 -16.05 2.35 -12.06
N ARG A 12 -15.80 3.65 -12.21
CA ARG A 12 -14.45 4.17 -12.47
C ARG A 12 -13.60 4.05 -11.20
N ILE A 13 -12.96 2.89 -11.02
CA ILE A 13 -12.12 2.55 -9.87
C ILE A 13 -10.72 2.20 -10.36
N LEU A 14 -9.69 2.86 -9.81
CA LEU A 14 -8.30 2.48 -10.02
C LEU A 14 -7.85 1.51 -8.94
N TYR A 15 -7.43 0.31 -9.35
CA TYR A 15 -6.77 -0.64 -8.46
C TYR A 15 -5.26 -0.45 -8.48
N LEU A 16 -4.71 -0.26 -7.29
CA LEU A 16 -3.29 -0.17 -7.01
C LEU A 16 -2.94 -1.19 -5.93
N PHE A 17 -1.75 -1.78 -6.05
CA PHE A 17 -1.20 -2.67 -5.06
C PHE A 17 -0.02 -1.98 -4.39
N PHE A 18 0.14 -2.18 -3.09
CA PHE A 18 1.25 -1.58 -2.35
C PHE A 18 2.59 -2.10 -2.87
N GLU A 19 2.63 -3.36 -3.26
CA GLU A 19 3.77 -4.04 -3.87
C GLU A 19 4.17 -3.38 -5.19
N ASP A 20 3.20 -3.05 -6.05
CA ASP A 20 3.46 -2.34 -7.31
C ASP A 20 4.03 -0.94 -7.05
N MET A 21 3.50 -0.22 -6.06
CA MET A 21 3.99 1.12 -5.68
C MET A 21 5.41 1.09 -5.11
N LYS A 22 5.79 -0.03 -4.50
CA LYS A 22 7.14 -0.25 -3.96
C LYS A 22 8.13 -0.71 -5.05
N GLU A 23 7.68 -1.53 -5.99
CA GLU A 23 8.49 -2.02 -7.11
C GLU A 23 8.77 -0.93 -8.15
N ASP A 24 7.72 -0.21 -8.59
CA ASP A 24 7.82 0.83 -9.61
C ASP A 24 6.92 2.04 -9.26
N PRO A 25 7.36 2.90 -8.33
CA PRO A 25 6.59 4.08 -7.95
C PRO A 25 6.35 5.05 -9.11
N MET A 26 7.26 5.13 -10.08
CA MET A 26 7.10 6.01 -11.24
C MET A 26 5.92 5.55 -12.12
N ARG A 27 5.82 4.24 -12.38
CA ARG A 27 4.69 3.66 -13.11
C ARG A 27 3.38 3.88 -12.37
N GLU A 28 3.34 3.62 -11.07
CA GLU A 28 2.08 3.74 -10.32
C GLU A 28 1.61 5.20 -10.17
N VAL A 29 2.52 6.15 -9.95
CA VAL A 29 2.17 7.59 -9.96
C VAL A 29 1.68 8.03 -11.34
N SER A 30 2.30 7.54 -12.42
CA SER A 30 1.83 7.80 -13.78
C SER A 30 0.43 7.25 -14.03
N ARG A 31 0.14 6.02 -13.57
CA ARG A 31 -1.21 5.42 -13.65
C ARG A 31 -2.25 6.23 -12.88
N ILE A 32 -1.91 6.72 -11.68
CA ILE A 32 -2.78 7.62 -10.91
C ILE A 32 -3.04 8.92 -11.69
N ALA A 33 -1.99 9.55 -12.20
CA ALA A 33 -2.10 10.79 -12.97
C ALA A 33 -3.00 10.64 -14.22
N GLN A 34 -2.83 9.54 -14.96
CA GLN A 34 -3.68 9.20 -16.11
C GLN A 34 -5.12 8.95 -15.70
N PHE A 35 -5.34 8.18 -14.63
CA PHE A 35 -6.67 7.90 -14.10
C PHE A 35 -7.39 9.17 -13.65
N LEU A 36 -6.67 10.17 -13.16
CA LEU A 36 -7.20 11.50 -12.80
C LEU A 36 -7.31 12.47 -13.98
N GLU A 37 -7.02 12.03 -15.21
CA GLU A 37 -6.98 12.86 -16.43
C GLU A 37 -6.03 14.07 -16.31
N ARG A 38 -4.94 13.91 -15.57
CA ARG A 38 -3.92 14.93 -15.33
C ARG A 38 -2.53 14.36 -15.59
N PRO A 39 -2.16 14.07 -16.86
CA PRO A 39 -0.85 13.54 -17.17
C PRO A 39 0.23 14.52 -16.68
N LEU A 40 1.25 13.96 -16.03
CA LEU A 40 2.36 14.71 -15.47
C LEU A 40 3.57 14.66 -16.41
N SER A 41 4.36 15.72 -16.43
CA SER A 41 5.68 15.68 -17.06
C SER A 41 6.59 14.71 -16.30
N GLU A 42 7.63 14.22 -16.97
CA GLU A 42 8.61 13.33 -16.34
C GLU A 42 9.27 13.98 -15.10
N GLN A 43 9.49 15.29 -15.13
CA GLN A 43 9.99 16.05 -13.99
C GLN A 43 8.99 16.06 -12.82
N GLN A 44 7.71 16.31 -13.09
CA GLN A 44 6.65 16.29 -12.08
C GLN A 44 6.47 14.89 -11.48
N LEU A 45 6.54 13.84 -12.30
CA LEU A 45 6.49 12.45 -11.82
C LEU A 45 7.63 12.16 -10.84
N ARG A 46 8.87 12.51 -11.21
CA ARG A 46 10.04 12.36 -10.33
C ARG A 46 9.89 13.11 -9.02
N GLU A 47 9.35 14.33 -9.07
CA GLU A 47 9.13 15.15 -7.87
C GLU A 47 8.10 14.52 -6.95
N VAL A 48 6.96 14.08 -7.47
CA VAL A 48 5.93 13.37 -6.69
C VAL A 48 6.49 12.09 -6.08
N VAL A 49 7.19 11.26 -6.87
CA VAL A 49 7.83 10.04 -6.35
C VAL A 49 8.81 10.36 -5.23
N LYS A 50 9.68 11.35 -5.40
CA LYS A 50 10.63 11.78 -4.36
C LYS A 50 9.91 12.19 -3.08
N LEU A 51 8.90 13.06 -3.18
CA LEU A 51 8.16 13.59 -2.03
C LEU A 51 7.30 12.51 -1.32
N SER A 52 6.90 11.48 -2.05
CA SER A 52 6.11 10.34 -1.53
C SER A 52 6.97 9.16 -1.06
N THR A 53 8.30 9.28 -1.08
CA THR A 53 9.16 8.23 -0.51
C THR A 53 8.92 8.06 1.00
N PHE A 54 9.08 6.83 1.49
CA PHE A 54 8.84 6.52 2.89
C PHE A 54 9.65 7.40 3.86
N SER A 55 10.94 7.62 3.57
CA SER A 55 11.79 8.48 4.41
C SER A 55 11.27 9.91 4.48
N VAL A 56 10.93 10.51 3.33
CA VAL A 56 10.39 11.88 3.28
C VAL A 56 9.05 11.97 4.01
N MET A 57 8.14 11.03 3.80
CA MET A 57 6.84 11.03 4.46
C MET A 57 6.93 10.75 5.97
N ARG A 58 7.85 9.88 6.40
CA ARG A 58 8.11 9.59 7.81
C ARG A 58 8.61 10.82 8.56
N ASP A 59 9.45 11.63 7.91
CA ASP A 59 10.07 12.79 8.55
C ASP A 59 9.22 14.07 8.40
N ASN A 60 8.09 14.01 7.67
CA ASN A 60 7.19 15.15 7.44
C ASN A 60 5.99 15.16 8.43
N PRO A 61 5.87 16.18 9.31
CA PRO A 61 4.76 16.32 10.27
C PRO A 61 3.36 16.36 9.64
N MET A 62 3.24 16.77 8.38
CA MET A 62 1.97 16.81 7.66
C MET A 62 1.47 15.43 7.22
N THR A 63 2.34 14.41 7.24
CA THR A 63 2.03 13.05 6.76
C THR A 63 2.28 11.97 7.79
N ASN A 64 3.16 12.20 8.77
CA ASN A 64 3.55 11.18 9.74
C ASN A 64 2.67 11.13 11.01
N TYR A 65 1.64 11.99 11.09
CA TYR A 65 0.68 12.06 12.21
C TYR A 65 1.27 12.47 13.58
N SER A 66 2.48 13.03 13.62
CA SER A 66 3.10 13.46 14.89
C SER A 66 2.34 14.55 15.65
N THR A 67 1.37 15.20 15.00
CA THR A 67 0.51 16.24 15.58
C THR A 67 -0.75 15.66 16.23
N VAL A 68 -1.04 14.38 16.07
CA VAL A 68 -2.17 13.71 16.73
C VAL A 68 -1.83 13.48 18.21
N PRO A 69 -2.74 13.81 19.15
CA PRO A 69 -2.49 13.61 20.57
C PRO A 69 -2.22 12.14 20.93
N THR A 70 -1.34 11.91 21.90
CA THR A 70 -0.92 10.59 22.37
C THR A 70 -2.09 9.69 22.80
N ASP A 71 -3.16 10.28 23.35
CA ASP A 71 -4.37 9.54 23.75
C ASP A 71 -5.08 8.86 22.56
N PHE A 72 -4.84 9.33 21.33
CA PHE A 72 -5.36 8.72 20.10
C PHE A 72 -4.31 7.91 19.35
N LEU A 73 -3.05 8.37 19.36
CA LEU A 73 -1.97 7.72 18.63
C LEU A 73 -0.65 7.86 19.40
N ASP A 74 -0.32 6.85 20.20
CA ASP A 74 0.93 6.82 20.97
C ASP A 74 2.12 6.37 20.12
N HIS A 75 2.83 7.35 19.58
CA HIS A 75 4.04 7.13 18.77
C HIS A 75 5.23 6.55 19.55
N SER A 76 5.20 6.56 20.90
CA SER A 76 6.26 5.95 21.72
C SER A 76 6.16 4.42 21.73
N VAL A 77 4.95 3.88 21.54
CA VAL A 77 4.71 2.43 21.40
C VAL A 77 5.00 1.98 19.98
N SER A 78 4.44 2.67 18.98
CA SER A 78 4.77 2.44 17.57
C SER A 78 4.47 3.70 16.75
N PRO A 79 5.42 4.19 15.94
CA PRO A 79 5.14 5.30 15.04
C PRO A 79 4.15 4.88 13.94
N PHE A 80 3.35 5.83 13.46
CA PHE A 80 2.44 5.64 12.33
C PHE A 80 3.17 5.14 11.07
N MET A 81 4.23 5.85 10.68
CA MET A 81 5.14 5.46 9.60
C MET A 81 6.17 4.45 10.13
N ARG A 82 5.80 3.17 10.22
CA ARG A 82 6.59 2.13 10.91
C ARG A 82 7.79 1.59 10.13
N LYS A 83 7.56 0.86 9.02
CA LYS A 83 8.62 0.26 8.19
C LYS A 83 8.49 0.57 6.70
N GLY A 84 7.27 0.57 6.15
CA GLY A 84 7.05 0.87 4.73
C GLY A 84 7.64 -0.20 3.78
N GLU A 85 7.60 -1.47 4.18
CA GLU A 85 8.23 -2.59 3.48
C GLU A 85 7.22 -3.70 3.16
N VAL A 86 7.48 -4.43 2.07
CA VAL A 86 6.73 -5.64 1.69
C VAL A 86 7.39 -6.85 2.34
N GLY A 87 6.59 -7.79 2.82
CA GLY A 87 7.09 -9.08 3.33
C GLY A 87 7.45 -9.11 4.82
N ASP A 88 7.27 -8.02 5.58
CA ASP A 88 7.55 -7.97 7.02
C ASP A 88 6.73 -8.98 7.84
N TRP A 89 5.65 -9.54 7.27
CA TRP A 89 4.90 -10.64 7.86
C TRP A 89 5.78 -11.85 8.20
N ARG A 90 6.85 -12.10 7.43
CA ARG A 90 7.81 -13.21 7.67
C ARG A 90 8.49 -13.12 9.03
N ASN A 91 8.57 -11.92 9.61
CA ASN A 91 9.15 -11.69 10.94
C ASN A 91 8.14 -11.92 12.09
N HIS A 92 6.87 -12.17 11.79
CA HIS A 92 5.78 -12.21 12.78
C HIS A 92 5.04 -13.54 12.80
N PHE A 93 4.94 -14.24 11.67
CA PHE A 93 4.27 -15.53 11.60
C PHE A 93 5.18 -16.66 12.09
N SER A 94 4.68 -17.46 13.03
CA SER A 94 5.17 -18.83 13.21
C SER A 94 4.74 -19.72 12.03
N ALA A 95 5.42 -20.85 11.84
CA ALA A 95 5.08 -21.80 10.77
C ALA A 95 3.62 -22.28 10.84
N ALA A 96 3.12 -22.60 12.04
CA ALA A 96 1.74 -23.05 12.23
C ALA A 96 0.71 -21.95 11.93
N GLN A 97 0.99 -20.70 12.29
CA GLN A 97 0.12 -19.57 11.97
C GLN A 97 0.10 -19.29 10.47
N LEU A 98 1.25 -19.42 9.80
CA LEU A 98 1.34 -19.21 8.36
C LEU A 98 0.53 -20.26 7.62
N GLU A 99 0.67 -21.54 7.98
CA GLU A 99 -0.09 -22.64 7.37
C GLU A 99 -1.60 -22.42 7.52
N ALA A 100 -2.06 -22.09 8.74
CA ALA A 100 -3.46 -21.80 9.00
C ALA A 100 -3.97 -20.59 8.19
N PHE A 101 -3.15 -19.54 8.08
CA PHE A 101 -3.49 -18.36 7.28
C PHE A 101 -3.58 -18.68 5.78
N GLU A 102 -2.62 -19.43 5.23
CA GLU A 102 -2.60 -19.81 3.82
C GLU A 102 -3.81 -20.66 3.43
N GLN A 103 -4.18 -21.63 4.27
CA GLN A 103 -5.38 -22.43 4.04
C GLN A 103 -6.62 -21.53 4.00
N HIS A 104 -6.79 -20.68 5.01
CA HIS A 104 -7.92 -19.75 5.08
C HIS A 104 -7.96 -18.78 3.89
N TYR A 105 -6.80 -18.24 3.51
CA TYR A 105 -6.66 -17.31 2.38
C TYR A 105 -7.06 -17.98 1.06
N LYS A 106 -6.61 -19.22 0.80
CA LYS A 106 -6.98 -19.99 -0.40
C LYS A 106 -8.49 -20.19 -0.48
N GLU A 107 -9.13 -20.56 0.61
CA GLU A 107 -10.59 -20.72 0.67
C GLU A 107 -11.31 -19.40 0.37
N LYS A 108 -10.91 -18.30 1.02
CA LYS A 108 -11.56 -16.98 0.87
C LYS A 108 -11.38 -16.36 -0.51
N MET A 109 -10.24 -16.60 -1.16
CA MET A 109 -9.90 -16.02 -2.47
C MET A 109 -10.27 -16.94 -3.64
N SER A 110 -10.82 -18.14 -3.38
CA SER A 110 -11.15 -19.14 -4.40
C SER A 110 -12.15 -18.68 -5.47
N THR A 111 -12.99 -17.69 -5.15
CA THR A 111 -14.08 -17.21 -6.02
C THR A 111 -13.73 -15.93 -6.79
N THR A 112 -12.50 -15.44 -6.68
CA THR A 112 -12.04 -14.21 -7.33
C THR A 112 -10.80 -14.47 -8.19
N ASP A 113 -10.67 -13.71 -9.27
CA ASP A 113 -9.47 -13.63 -10.10
C ASP A 113 -8.43 -12.65 -9.52
N LEU A 114 -8.74 -11.96 -8.42
CA LEU A 114 -7.82 -11.05 -7.73
C LEU A 114 -6.56 -11.79 -7.24
N ARG A 115 -5.39 -11.33 -7.67
CA ARG A 115 -4.09 -11.83 -7.23
C ARG A 115 -3.37 -10.74 -6.44
N LEU A 116 -3.04 -11.04 -5.19
CA LEU A 116 -2.17 -10.21 -4.34
C LEU A 116 -0.77 -10.79 -4.37
N ARG A 117 0.24 -9.91 -4.36
CA ARG A 117 1.65 -10.29 -4.21
C ARG A 117 2.05 -10.12 -2.75
N ASP A 118 2.95 -10.97 -2.26
CA ASP A 118 3.44 -10.95 -0.89
C ASP A 118 4.97 -10.74 -0.81
N SER A 119 5.60 -10.52 -1.97
CA SER A 119 7.01 -10.22 -2.18
C SER A 119 7.18 -9.23 -3.35
N LEU A 120 8.32 -8.53 -3.36
CA LEU A 120 8.79 -7.74 -4.51
C LEU A 120 9.55 -8.63 -5.48
#